data_AF-A0A929BP69-F1
#
_entry.id   AF-A0A929BP69-F1
#
_cell.length_a   1.000
_cell.length_b   1.000
_cell.length_c   1.000
_cell.angle_alpha   90.00
_cell.angle_beta   90.00
_cell.angle_gamma   90.00
#
_symmetry.space_group_name_H-M   'P 1'
#
loop_
_entity.id
_entity.type
_entity.pdbx_description
1 polymer ?
#
loop_
_entity_poly.entity_id
_entity_poly.type
_entity_poly.pdbx_seq_one_letter_code
_entity_poly.pdbx_strand_id
1 'polypeptide(L)' 'SVGLAQNLAALRALATEGIQRGHMRLHARQVAIAAGATGDEVAQVVERLVAEGHIRPDRAGAILAQLRQQREVVDW' A
#
# COMPACT_ATOMS: atom_id res chain seq x y z
N SER A 1 3.94 -39.56 6.02
CA SER A 1 2.87 -38.58 5.67
C SER A 1 3.07 -37.17 6.24
N VAL A 2 4.19 -36.88 6.93
CA VAL A 2 4.45 -35.54 7.52
C VAL A 2 4.89 -34.49 6.49
N GLY A 3 5.67 -34.88 5.47
CA GLY A 3 6.19 -33.93 4.46
C GLY A 3 5.13 -33.31 3.54
N LEU A 4 4.10 -34.08 3.15
CA LEU A 4 2.98 -33.55 2.34
C LEU A 4 2.14 -32.53 3.12
N ALA A 5 1.90 -32.79 4.41
CA ALA A 5 1.16 -31.88 5.27
C ALA A 5 1.91 -30.55 5.48
N GLN A 6 3.25 -30.61 5.61
CA GLN A 6 4.10 -29.41 5.71
C GLN A 6 4.11 -28.60 4.41
N ASN A 7 4.18 -29.26 3.25
CA ASN A 7 4.11 -28.59 1.95
C ASN A 7 2.75 -27.85 1.79
N LEU A 8 1.65 -28.51 2.13
CA LEU A 8 0.32 -27.90 2.11
C LEU A 8 0.19 -26.71 3.07
N ALA A 9 0.74 -26.83 4.29
CA ALA A 9 0.74 -25.74 5.27
C ALA A 9 1.53 -24.51 4.79
N ALA A 10 2.70 -24.73 4.18
CA ALA A 10 3.53 -23.66 3.62
C ALA A 10 2.82 -22.95 2.45
N LEU A 11 2.21 -23.70 1.51
CA LEU A 11 1.44 -23.12 0.42
C LEU A 11 0.23 -22.32 0.92
N ARG A 12 -0.48 -22.84 1.93
CA ARG A 12 -1.61 -22.12 2.55
C ARG A 12 -1.16 -20.85 3.24
N ALA A 13 -0.04 -20.86 3.95
CA ALA A 13 0.53 -19.67 4.58
C ALA A 13 0.90 -18.61 3.54
N LEU A 14 1.63 -18.99 2.48
CA LEU A 14 2.00 -18.08 1.38
C LEU A 14 0.78 -17.51 0.66
N ALA A 15 -0.24 -18.33 0.39
CA ALA A 15 -1.47 -17.85 -0.23
C ALA A 15 -2.22 -16.86 0.67
N THR A 16 -2.32 -17.16 1.97
CA THR A 16 -3.01 -16.30 2.93
C THR A 16 -2.27 -14.96 3.11
N GLU A 17 -0.96 -14.98 3.26
CA GLU A 17 -0.12 -13.78 3.32
C GLU A 17 -0.19 -12.97 2.02
N GLY A 18 -0.18 -13.64 0.87
CA GLY A 18 -0.31 -13.00 -0.44
C GLY A 18 -1.65 -12.27 -0.59
N ILE A 19 -2.74 -12.91 -0.15
CA ILE A 19 -4.09 -12.30 -0.14
C ILE A 19 -4.12 -11.08 0.79
N GLN A 20 -3.56 -11.19 2.00
CA GLN A 20 -3.51 -10.06 2.94
C GLN A 20 -2.72 -8.88 2.37
N ARG A 21 -1.54 -9.15 1.79
CA ARG A 21 -0.72 -8.12 1.12
C ARG A 21 -1.47 -7.48 -0.05
N GLY A 22 -2.18 -8.27 -0.85
CA GLY A 22 -3.02 -7.77 -1.94
C GLY A 22 -4.16 -6.87 -1.45
N HIS A 23 -4.88 -7.30 -0.41
CA HIS A 23 -5.97 -6.54 0.18
C HIS A 23 -5.49 -5.22 0.80
N MET A 24 -4.35 -5.24 1.51
CA MET A 24 -3.74 -4.01 2.06
C MET A 24 -3.39 -3.02 0.95
N ARG A 25 -2.81 -3.48 -0.17
CA ARG A 25 -2.45 -2.61 -1.30
C ARG A 25 -3.69 -2.02 -1.98
N LEU A 26 -4.76 -2.81 -2.13
CA LEU A 26 -6.04 -2.34 -2.65
C LEU A 26 -6.68 -1.31 -1.71
N HIS A 27 -6.71 -1.60 -0.40
CA HIS A 27 -7.25 -0.69 0.60
C HIS A 27 -6.48 0.62 0.64
N ALA A 28 -5.14 0.58 0.64
CA ALA A 28 -4.29 1.76 0.55
C ALA A 28 -4.60 2.59 -0.70
N ARG A 29 -4.86 1.94 -1.84
CA ARG A 29 -5.25 2.64 -3.08
C ARG A 29 -6.58 3.36 -2.92
N GLN A 30 -7.59 2.72 -2.33
CA GLN A 30 -8.89 3.37 -2.08
C GLN A 30 -8.74 4.58 -1.16
N VAL A 31 -7.93 4.47 -0.11
CA VAL A 31 -7.66 5.56 0.82
C VAL A 31 -6.89 6.71 0.13
N ALA A 32 -5.90 6.39 -0.71
CA ALA A 32 -5.16 7.40 -1.48
C ALA A 32 -6.09 8.18 -2.44
N ILE A 33 -6.98 7.48 -3.15
CA ILE A 33 -7.96 8.09 -4.04
C ILE A 33 -8.94 8.96 -3.26
N ALA A 34 -9.44 8.48 -2.12
CA ALA A 34 -10.34 9.25 -1.26
C ALA A 34 -9.68 10.51 -0.68
N ALA A 35 -8.36 10.51 -0.49
CA ALA A 35 -7.59 11.68 -0.09
C ALA A 35 -7.32 12.68 -1.25
N GLY A 36 -7.75 12.36 -2.48
CA GLY A 36 -7.61 13.23 -3.65
C GLY A 36 -6.30 13.06 -4.43
N ALA A 37 -5.59 11.94 -4.24
CA ALA A 37 -4.45 11.60 -5.09
C ALA A 37 -4.93 11.19 -6.49
N THR A 38 -4.22 11.65 -7.54
CA THR A 38 -4.55 11.35 -8.93
C THR A 38 -3.33 10.90 -9.74
N GLY A 39 -3.56 10.13 -10.81
CA GLY A 39 -2.48 9.65 -11.69
C GLY A 39 -1.34 8.98 -10.93
N ASP A 40 -0.12 9.49 -11.11
CA ASP A 40 1.10 8.97 -10.50
C ASP A 40 1.16 9.16 -8.98
N GLU A 41 0.44 10.16 -8.44
CA GLU A 41 0.38 10.42 -6.99
C GLU A 41 -0.21 9.23 -6.24
N VAL A 42 -1.18 8.53 -6.84
CA VAL A 42 -1.83 7.36 -6.23
C VAL A 42 -0.79 6.28 -5.93
N ALA A 43 0.09 5.98 -6.89
CA ALA A 43 1.11 4.97 -6.70
C ALA A 43 2.07 5.38 -5.57
N GLN A 44 2.52 6.63 -5.56
CA GLN A 44 3.45 7.14 -4.55
C GLN A 44 2.85 7.15 -3.14
N VAL A 45 1.59 7.56 -2.99
CA VAL A 45 0.88 7.55 -1.70
C VAL A 45 0.66 6.10 -1.22
N VAL A 46 0.27 5.19 -2.12
CA VAL A 46 0.06 3.77 -1.79
C VAL A 46 1.34 3.12 -1.27
N GLU A 47 2.48 3.31 -1.95
CA GLU A 47 3.74 2.71 -1.51
C GLU A 47 4.11 3.18 -0.09
N ARG A 48 3.96 4.48 0.21
CA ARG A 48 4.23 5.00 1.55
C ARG A 48 3.26 4.46 2.60
N LEU A 49 1.96 4.42 2.32
CA LEU A 49 0.96 3.88 3.27
C LEU A 49 1.20 2.40 3.58
N VAL A 50 1.54 1.60 2.57
CA VAL A 50 1.84 0.17 2.74
C VAL A 50 3.15 -0.02 3.49
N ALA A 51 4.19 0.76 3.17
CA ALA A 51 5.48 0.71 3.87
C ALA A 51 5.36 1.12 5.35
N GLU A 52 4.51 2.09 5.66
CA GLU A 52 4.24 2.53 7.04
C GLU A 52 3.30 1.55 7.80
N GLY A 53 2.59 0.65 7.11
CA GLY A 53 1.60 -0.25 7.71
C GLY A 53 0.37 0.45 8.29
N HIS A 54 0.26 1.77 8.12
CA HIS A 54 -0.78 2.61 8.71
C HIS A 54 -1.63 3.25 7.63
N ILE A 55 -2.57 2.47 7.10
CA ILE A 55 -3.48 2.91 6.03
C ILE A 55 -4.61 3.72 6.67
N ARG A 56 -4.47 5.05 6.71
CA ARG A 56 -5.50 5.97 7.22
C ARG A 56 -5.69 7.20 6.31
N PRO A 57 -6.91 7.76 6.19
CA PRO A 57 -7.17 8.91 5.32
C PRO A 57 -6.40 10.19 5.67
N ASP A 58 -6.26 10.49 6.97
CA ASP A 58 -5.46 11.61 7.47
C ASP A 58 -3.99 11.49 7.04
N ARG A 59 -3.43 10.28 7.14
CA ARG A 59 -2.05 10.02 6.75
C ARG A 59 -1.86 10.11 5.23
N ALA A 60 -2.82 9.59 4.46
CA ALA A 60 -2.81 9.69 3.00
C ALA A 60 -2.81 11.15 2.53
N GLY A 61 -3.63 12.01 3.15
CA GLY A 61 -3.64 13.45 2.88
C GLY A 61 -2.30 14.12 3.21
N ALA A 62 -1.69 13.78 4.36
CA ALA A 62 -0.38 14.31 4.74
C ALA A 62 0.73 13.91 3.75
N ILE A 63 0.75 12.65 3.31
CA ILE A 63 1.72 12.17 2.31
C ILE A 63 1.51 12.91 0.98
N LEU A 64 0.25 13.04 0.52
CA LEU A 64 -0.07 13.73 -0.71
C LEU A 64 0.39 15.20 -0.69
N ALA A 65 0.16 15.92 0.41
CA ALA A 65 0.61 17.29 0.57
C ALA A 65 2.14 17.40 0.48
N GLN A 66 2.88 16.48 1.11
CA GLN A 66 4.34 16.44 1.03
C GLN A 66 4.84 16.21 -0.40
N LEU A 67 4.23 15.29 -1.15
CA LEU A 67 4.60 15.02 -2.54
C LEU A 67 4.40 16.25 -3.44
N ARG A 68 3.29 16.97 -3.26
CA ARG A 68 3.00 18.19 -4.03
C ARG A 68 3.96 19.32 -3.70
N GLN A 69 4.29 19.53 -2.42
CA GLN A 69 5.29 20.51 -2.00
C GLN A 69 6.68 20.20 -2.57
N GLN A 70 7.08 18.93 -2.62
CA GLN A 70 8.39 18.55 -3.17
C GLN A 70 8.49 18.79 -4.69
N ARG A 71 7.38 18.66 -5.42
CA ARG A 71 7.35 18.92 -6.87
C ARG A 71 7.54 20.41 -7.17
N GLU A 72 6.89 21.28 -6.40
CA GLU A 72 6.98 22.75 -6.58
C GLU A 72 8.39 23.30 -6.35
N VAL A 73 9.19 22.64 -5.51
CA VAL A 73 10.57 23.06 -5.19
C VAL A 73 11.60 22.56 -6.21
N VAL A 74 11.24 21.77 -7.22
CA VAL A 74 12.20 21.21 -8.20
C VAL A 74 12.11 21.87 -9.57
N ASP A 75 11.03 22.60 -9.86
CA ASP A 75 10.75 23.22 -11.17
C ASP A 75 11.45 24.59 -11.39
N TRP A 76 12.65 24.83 -10.85
CA TRP A 76 13.43 26.08 -11.04
C TRP A 76 14.70 25.92 -11.89
#